data_AF-A0A560K5K8-F1
#
_entry.id   AF-A0A560K5K8-F1
#
_cell.length_a   1.000
_cell.length_b   1.000
_cell.length_c   1.000
_cell.angle_alpha   90.00
_cell.angle_beta   90.00
_cell.angle_gamma   90.00
#
_symmetry.space_group_name_H-M   'P 1'
#
loop_
_entity.id
_entity.type
_entity.pdbx_description
1 polymer ?
#
loop_
_entity_poly.entity_id
_entity_poly.type
_entity_poly.pdbx_seq_one_letter_code
_entity_poly.pdbx_strand_id
1 'polypeptide(L)' 'MDTWLRSAIDYIGSWIEFQQRTIGQPDVIVAFAHRGETVAEHAFGLANLDTGEKLTPRHRFRIASHSKSFTSPAS' A
#
# COMPACT_ATOMS: atom_id res chain seq x y z
N MET A 1 5.03 -19.38 -2.92
CA MET A 1 5.79 -18.11 -2.79
C MET A 1 7.25 -18.48 -2.67
N ASP A 2 8.11 -17.98 -3.56
CA ASP A 2 9.55 -18.17 -3.42
C ASP A 2 10.04 -17.58 -2.09
N THR A 3 11.01 -18.23 -1.44
CA THR A 3 11.49 -17.81 -0.11
C THR A 3 11.99 -16.37 -0.10
N TRP A 4 12.65 -15.93 -1.16
CA TRP A 4 13.15 -14.56 -1.31
C TRP A 4 12.02 -13.52 -1.37
N LEU A 5 10.88 -13.87 -1.99
CA LEU A 5 9.77 -12.96 -2.23
C LEU A 5 9.08 -12.58 -0.92
N ARG A 6 8.91 -13.54 -0.01
CA ARG A 6 8.39 -13.27 1.34
C ARG A 6 9.31 -12.30 2.09
N SER A 7 10.61 -12.58 2.15
CA SER A 7 11.57 -11.72 2.84
C SER A 7 11.64 -10.31 2.25
N ALA A 8 11.49 -10.17 0.93
CA ALA A 8 11.42 -8.87 0.28
C ALA A 8 10.15 -8.09 0.68
N ILE A 9 8.98 -8.75 0.67
CA ILE A 9 7.71 -8.13 1.10
C ILE A 9 7.79 -7.68 2.56
N ASP A 10 8.29 -8.54 3.45
CA ASP A 10 8.42 -8.24 4.88
C ASP A 10 9.35 -7.04 5.11
N TYR A 11 10.50 -7.01 4.43
CA TYR A 11 11.44 -5.90 4.53
C TYR A 11 10.84 -4.59 4.01
N ILE A 12 10.23 -4.60 2.82
CA ILE A 12 9.63 -3.40 2.22
C ILE A 12 8.49 -2.89 3.10
N GLY A 13 7.65 -3.78 3.65
CA GLY A 13 6.60 -3.43 4.59
C GLY A 13 7.13 -2.71 5.82
N SER A 14 8.19 -3.26 6.45
CA SER A 14 8.81 -2.64 7.62
C SER A 14 9.41 -1.26 7.31
N TRP A 15 10.00 -1.09 6.13
CA TRP A 15 10.56 0.20 5.70
C TRP A 15 9.47 1.24 5.44
N ILE A 16 8.36 0.86 4.79
CA ILE A 16 7.21 1.75 4.56
C ILE A 16 6.62 2.23 5.88
N GLU A 17 6.42 1.32 6.85
CA GLU A 17 5.91 1.69 8.17
C GLU A 17 6.84 2.69 8.88
N PHE A 18 8.15 2.46 8.80
CA PHE A 18 9.13 3.37 9.36
C PHE A 18 9.08 4.76 8.70
N GLN A 19 9.03 4.81 7.36
CA GLN A 19 8.95 6.07 6.62
C GLN A 19 7.65 6.81 6.92
N GLN A 20 6.51 6.11 6.95
CA GLN A 20 5.21 6.67 7.28
C GLN A 20 5.24 7.43 8.62
N ARG A 21 5.80 6.80 9.66
CA ARG A 21 5.97 7.42 10.98
C ARG A 21 6.92 8.61 10.94
N THR A 22 8.00 8.52 10.16
CA THR A 22 9.04 9.55 10.07
C THR A 22 8.54 10.82 9.39
N ILE A 23 7.73 10.69 8.33
CA ILE A 23 7.21 11.82 7.55
C ILE A 23 5.86 12.35 8.08
N GLY A 24 5.27 11.68 9.08
CA GLY A 24 3.99 12.05 9.67
C GLY A 24 2.78 11.79 8.77
N GLN A 25 2.89 10.83 7.83
CA GLN A 25 1.77 10.45 6.98
C GLN A 25 0.73 9.67 7.81
N PRO A 26 -0.56 10.05 7.81
CA PRO A 26 -1.57 9.42 8.67
C PRO A 26 -1.85 7.96 8.32
N ASP A 27 -1.81 7.62 7.02
CA ASP A 27 -2.17 6.30 6.52
C ASP A 27 -1.50 5.98 5.18
N VAL A 28 -1.22 4.70 4.95
CA VAL A 28 -0.63 4.17 3.71
C VAL A 28 -1.18 2.77 3.43
N ILE A 29 -1.60 2.51 2.19
CA ILE A 29 -1.92 1.16 1.69
C ILE A 29 -0.94 0.79 0.58
N VAL A 30 -0.43 -0.44 0.62
CA VAL A 30 0.46 -1.00 -0.41
C VAL A 30 0.01 -2.40 -0.79
N ALA A 31 0.02 -2.67 -2.10
CA ALA A 31 -0.18 -4.00 -2.66
C ALA A 31 1.08 -4.43 -3.43
N PHE A 32 1.51 -5.67 -3.23
CA PHE A 32 2.64 -6.29 -3.91
C PHE A 32 2.09 -7.22 -4.99
N ALA A 33 2.50 -7.01 -6.24
CA ALA A 33 2.15 -7.88 -7.36
C ALA A 33 3.39 -8.59 -7.90
N HIS A 34 3.30 -9.90 -8.13
CA HIS A 34 4.35 -10.70 -8.74
C HIS A 34 3.75 -11.65 -9.76
N ARG A 35 4.30 -11.67 -10.98
CA ARG A 35 3.79 -12.51 -12.10
C ARG A 35 2.29 -12.31 -12.40
N GLY A 36 1.82 -11.07 -12.29
CA GLY A 36 0.42 -10.71 -12.59
C GLY A 36 -0.57 -11.00 -11.46
N GLU A 37 -0.11 -11.53 -10.33
CA GLU A 37 -0.95 -11.82 -9.17
C GLU A 37 -0.59 -10.93 -7.99
N THR A 38 -1.60 -10.46 -7.26
CA THR A 38 -1.39 -9.80 -5.97
C THR A 38 -0.94 -10.85 -4.95
N VAL A 39 0.28 -10.69 -4.44
CA VAL A 39 0.92 -11.64 -3.52
C VAL A 39 0.89 -11.18 -2.07
N ALA A 40 0.68 -9.89 -1.81
CA ALA A 40 0.45 -9.35 -0.47
C ALA A 40 -0.22 -7.98 -0.52
N GLU A 41 -0.94 -7.63 0.54
CA GLU A 41 -1.53 -6.32 0.75
C GLU A 41 -1.30 -5.89 2.20
N HIS A 42 -0.91 -4.64 2.40
CA HIS A 42 -0.62 -4.06 3.70
C HIS A 42 -1.31 -2.71 3.84
N ALA A 43 -1.78 -2.44 5.05
CA ALA A 43 -2.36 -1.17 5.45
C ALA A 43 -1.66 -0.71 6.73
N PHE A 44 -1.14 0.50 6.72
CA PHE A 44 -0.43 1.12 7.82
C PHE A 44 -1.16 2.40 8.23
N GLY A 45 -1.21 2.68 9.53
CA GLY A 45 -1.90 3.86 10.07
C GLY A 45 -3.40 3.67 10.25
N LEU A 46 -4.13 4.79 10.21
CA LEU A 46 -5.53 4.87 10.62
C LEU A 46 -6.39 5.40 9.47
N ALA A 47 -7.53 4.75 9.22
CA ALA A 47 -8.55 5.23 8.28
C ALA A 47 -9.20 6.54 8.73
N ASN A 48 -9.23 6.79 10.05
CA ASN A 48 -9.79 7.99 10.65
C ASN A 48 -9.02 8.32 11.93
N LEU A 49 -8.43 9.52 11.97
CA LEU A 49 -7.63 10.00 13.10
C LEU A 49 -8.49 10.36 14.32
N ASP A 50 -9.73 10.83 14.10
CA ASP A 50 -10.65 11.24 15.17
C ASP A 50 -11.24 10.04 15.90
N THR A 51 -11.47 8.93 15.18
CA THR A 51 -12.06 7.70 15.75
C THR A 51 -11.04 6.61 16.05
N GLY A 52 -9.80 6.74 15.56
CA GLY A 52 -8.77 5.71 15.68
C GLY A 52 -9.06 4.46 14.84
N GLU A 53 -9.93 4.56 13.83
CA GLU A 53 -10.29 3.42 12.98
C GLU A 53 -9.05 2.88 12.26
N LYS A 54 -8.73 1.60 12.44
CA LYS A 54 -7.58 0.98 11.80
C LYS A 54 -7.81 0.85 10.30
N LEU A 55 -6.76 1.15 9.55
CA LEU A 55 -6.77 0.88 8.13
C LEU A 55 -6.70 -0.62 7.85
N THR A 56 -7.44 -1.05 6.85
CA THR A 56 -7.47 -2.44 6.36
C THR A 56 -7.26 -2.44 4.83
N PRO A 57 -6.65 -3.50 4.27
CA PRO A 57 -6.47 -3.63 2.83
C PRO A 57 -7.79 -3.65 2.02
N ARG A 58 -8.92 -3.91 2.67
CA ARG A 58 -10.25 -3.93 2.04
C ARG A 58 -10.89 -2.55 1.91
N HIS A 59 -10.32 -1.49 2.52
CA HIS A 59 -10.84 -0.14 2.31
C HIS A 59 -10.45 0.37 0.92
N ARG A 60 -11.47 0.61 0.10
CA ARG A 60 -11.34 1.23 -1.21
C ARG A 60 -11.18 2.73 -1.04
N PHE A 61 -9.97 3.27 -1.16
CA PHE A 61 -9.80 4.72 -1.27
C PHE A 61 -10.04 5.21 -2.70
N ARG A 62 -10.62 6.41 -2.81
CA ARG A 62 -10.63 7.18 -4.04
C ARG A 62 -9.20 7.58 -4.37
N ILE A 63 -8.73 7.15 -5.52
CA ILE A 63 -7.45 7.56 -6.10
C ILE A 63 -7.58 9.02 -6.58
N ALA A 64 -7.41 9.98 -5.68
CA ALA A 64 -7.21 11.37 -6.09
C ALA A 64 -5.72 11.57 -6.43
N SER A 65 -5.45 11.82 -7.72
CA SER A 65 -4.14 12.12 -8.36
C SER A 65 -3.26 10.98 -8.90
N HIS A 66 -3.54 9.68 -8.71
CA HIS A 66 -2.93 8.63 -9.57
C HIS A 66 -3.71 8.36 -10.88
N SER A 67 -4.47 9.34 -11.39
CA SER A 67 -5.18 9.22 -12.68
C SER A 67 -4.26 9.32 -13.92
N LYS A 68 -2.94 9.41 -13.77
CA LYS A 68 -2.04 9.53 -14.93
C LYS A 68 -1.75 8.22 -15.68
N SER A 69 -2.02 7.05 -15.07
CA SER A 69 -1.86 5.76 -15.76
C SER A 69 -3.15 5.22 -16.40
N PHE A 70 -4.28 5.93 -16.26
CA PHE A 70 -5.54 5.55 -16.91
C PHE A 70 -5.84 6.33 -18.19
N THR A 71 -4.92 7.18 -18.65
CA THR A 71 -4.98 7.78 -19.99
C THR A 71 -4.04 7.00 -20.93
N SER A 72 -4.59 5.98 -21.59
CA SER A 72 -4.23 5.43 -22.92
C SER A 72 -2.76 5.33 -23.37
N PRO A 73 -2.34 4.15 -23.88
CA PRO A 73 -1.84 4.03 -25.23
C PRO A 73 -3.02 3.57 -26.11
N ALA A 74 -3.71 4.55 -26.69
CA ALA A 74 -4.47 4.37 -27.91
C ALA A 74 -3.73 5.21 -28.95
N SER A 75 -2.63 4.66 -29.42
CA SER A 75 -1.95 5.02 -30.66
C SER A 75 -1.20 3.77 -31.12
#